data_AF-A0A9P1D1Z8-F1
#
_entry.id   AF-A0A9P1D1Z8-F1
#
_cell.length_a   1.000
_cell.length_b   1.000
_cell.length_c   1.000
_cell.angle_alpha   90.00
_cell.angle_beta   90.00
_cell.angle_gamma   90.00
#
_symmetry.space_group_name_H-M   'P 1'
#
loop_
_entity.id
_entity.type
_entity.pdbx_description
1 polymer ?
#
loop_
_entity_poly.entity_id
_entity_poly.type
_entity_poly.pdbx_seq_one_letter_code
_entity_poly.pdbx_strand_id
1 'polypeptide(L)'
;MGKRAASSSKVNRKQKQREEKAEVKEEDDEIEEVSMQVVLAKQVPVKDEGRTKRTKAKKRSGPKVPHLRKPKLPQFAFEWFRQKTKVVDGEERPEKPLPQLVMEWKNLTEEERGHYITLAEEDRLRFEQEYEEWRQKKAAQGKAEPALQDLLEKRRATLQRYLARAEGLEAPRKPRAKRGQGAGSRKRNVRPPEGFPKRPVKSAYGLFCLEQRAGITAEAETPEAKEQPKEGEGAADPAEDAKVDRPGVSKLLALRKAWSKLSDEEKMDYVVRAAEDQERFRKELEVWRQDPANEEMANLDFVLEESKVSKPSRKFPRPRVKRSELIARPTRPESGNTEIMYDILTGTQILAAQGEKS
;
A
#
# COMPACT_ATOMS: atom_id res chain seq x y z
N MET A 1 -61.03 44.47 -42.87
CA MET A 1 -59.96 45.35 -42.33
C MET A 1 -59.18 44.56 -41.29
N GLY A 2 -57.85 44.66 -41.28
CA GLY A 2 -57.01 44.04 -40.23
C GLY A 2 -55.77 43.30 -40.74
N LYS A 3 -54.84 44.01 -41.39
CA LYS A 3 -53.46 43.53 -41.62
C LYS A 3 -52.63 43.85 -40.37
N ARG A 4 -51.98 42.88 -39.73
CA ARG A 4 -50.79 43.03 -38.87
C ARG A 4 -50.32 41.66 -38.35
N ALA A 5 -49.17 41.17 -38.82
CA ALA A 5 -48.20 40.36 -38.07
C ALA A 5 -47.14 39.76 -39.02
N ALA A 6 -46.07 40.50 -39.31
CA ALA A 6 -44.84 39.93 -39.88
C ALA A 6 -43.68 40.94 -39.75
N SER A 7 -43.17 41.19 -38.53
CA SER A 7 -41.98 42.05 -38.38
C SER A 7 -41.12 41.77 -37.13
N SER A 8 -41.14 40.56 -36.55
CA SER A 8 -40.37 40.29 -35.31
C SER A 8 -39.25 39.24 -35.42
N SER A 9 -39.03 38.62 -36.59
CA SER A 9 -38.10 37.48 -36.70
C SER A 9 -36.66 37.85 -37.11
N LYS A 10 -36.42 39.04 -37.68
CA LYS A 10 -35.09 39.39 -38.23
C LYS A 10 -34.09 39.97 -37.22
N VAL A 11 -34.52 40.41 -36.05
CA VAL A 11 -33.63 41.05 -35.06
C VAL A 11 -32.84 40.01 -34.25
N ASN A 12 -33.44 38.88 -33.88
CA ASN A 12 -32.78 37.88 -33.02
C ASN A 12 -31.63 37.10 -33.69
N ARG A 13 -31.59 37.02 -35.02
CA ARG A 13 -30.53 36.26 -35.72
C ARG A 13 -29.20 37.00 -35.79
N LYS A 14 -29.23 38.34 -35.78
CA LYS A 14 -28.03 39.17 -35.91
C LYS A 14 -27.27 39.35 -34.59
N GLN A 15 -27.96 39.19 -33.46
CA GLN A 15 -27.35 39.25 -32.14
C GLN A 15 -26.61 37.94 -31.82
N LYS A 16 -27.20 36.78 -32.13
CA LYS A 16 -26.56 35.47 -31.92
C LYS A 16 -25.26 35.25 -32.72
N GLN A 17 -25.16 35.80 -33.93
CA GLN A 17 -23.91 35.70 -34.73
C GLN A 17 -22.77 36.60 -34.24
N ARG A 18 -23.05 37.59 -33.37
CA ARG A 18 -22.00 38.43 -32.79
C ARG A 18 -21.38 37.80 -31.54
N GLU A 19 -22.15 37.06 -30.76
CA GLU A 19 -21.67 36.35 -29.56
C GLU A 19 -20.81 35.14 -29.96
N GLU A 20 -21.25 34.32 -30.94
CA GLU A 20 -20.44 33.18 -31.43
C GLU A 20 -19.10 33.61 -32.06
N LYS A 21 -19.00 34.85 -32.58
CA LYS A 21 -17.76 35.36 -33.16
C LYS A 21 -16.82 35.99 -32.13
N ALA A 22 -17.30 36.31 -30.93
CA ALA A 22 -16.47 36.78 -29.84
C ALA A 22 -15.82 35.60 -29.09
N GLU A 23 -16.56 34.49 -28.92
CA GLU A 23 -16.09 33.31 -28.20
C GLU A 23 -14.98 32.55 -28.95
N VAL A 24 -15.05 32.46 -30.29
CA VAL A 24 -14.01 31.79 -31.10
C VAL A 24 -12.67 32.54 -31.10
N LYS A 25 -12.63 33.81 -30.68
CA LYS A 25 -11.41 34.60 -30.71
C LYS A 25 -10.56 34.49 -29.43
N GLU A 26 -11.14 34.03 -28.32
CA GLU A 26 -10.37 33.78 -27.08
C GLU A 26 -9.69 32.40 -27.09
N GLU A 27 -10.18 31.43 -27.87
CA GLU A 27 -9.57 30.09 -27.93
C GLU A 27 -8.25 30.04 -28.73
N ASP A 28 -8.06 30.94 -29.70
CA ASP A 28 -6.82 30.96 -30.51
C ASP A 28 -5.62 31.55 -29.74
N ASP A 29 -5.85 32.46 -28.78
CA ASP A 29 -4.78 33.06 -27.97
C ASP A 29 -4.24 32.10 -26.88
N GLU A 30 -5.05 31.16 -26.38
CA GLU A 30 -4.60 30.13 -25.41
C GLU A 30 -3.73 29.02 -26.05
N ILE A 31 -3.92 28.74 -27.35
CA ILE A 31 -3.17 27.68 -28.04
C ILE A 31 -1.72 28.10 -28.32
N GLU A 32 -1.44 29.39 -28.53
CA GLU A 32 -0.06 29.90 -28.70
C GLU A 32 0.74 29.88 -27.39
N GLU A 33 0.11 30.14 -26.24
CA GLU A 33 0.80 30.13 -24.94
C GLU A 33 1.23 28.71 -24.51
N VAL A 34 0.40 27.70 -24.81
CA VAL A 34 0.73 26.29 -24.53
C VAL A 34 1.85 25.78 -25.45
N SER A 35 1.92 26.27 -26.70
CA SER A 35 2.97 25.88 -27.65
C SER A 35 4.35 26.41 -27.22
N MET A 36 4.42 27.61 -26.61
CA MET A 36 5.67 28.20 -26.14
C MET A 36 6.27 27.47 -24.91
N GLN A 37 5.44 26.88 -24.05
CA GLN A 37 5.93 26.10 -22.89
C GLN A 37 6.51 24.73 -23.28
N VAL A 38 6.16 24.17 -24.43
CA VAL A 38 6.66 22.85 -24.87
C VAL A 38 8.10 22.92 -25.42
N VAL A 39 8.56 24.08 -25.89
CA VAL A 39 9.90 24.25 -26.49
C VAL A 39 11.01 24.34 -25.42
N LEU A 40 10.70 24.79 -24.20
CA LEU A 40 11.68 24.94 -23.11
C LEU A 40 12.00 23.62 -22.36
N ALA A 41 11.29 22.52 -22.63
CA ALA A 41 11.50 21.24 -21.95
C ALA A 41 12.52 20.29 -22.62
N LYS A 42 13.25 20.74 -23.67
CA LYS A 42 14.04 19.86 -24.54
C LYS A 42 15.57 19.87 -24.34
N GLN A 43 16.09 20.41 -23.24
CA GLN A 43 17.51 20.26 -22.91
C GLN A 43 17.70 19.83 -21.45
N VAL A 44 17.83 18.51 -21.24
CA VAL A 44 18.46 17.97 -20.03
C VAL A 44 19.51 16.91 -20.46
N PRO A 45 20.76 17.04 -19.99
CA PRO A 45 21.87 16.21 -20.42
C PRO A 45 21.75 14.75 -19.97
N VAL A 46 22.19 13.87 -20.87
CA VAL A 46 22.49 12.46 -20.66
C VAL A 46 23.52 12.34 -19.53
N LYS A 47 23.13 11.77 -18.38
CA LYS A 47 24.04 11.39 -17.29
C LYS A 47 24.01 9.88 -17.07
N ASP A 48 25.08 9.29 -17.56
CA ASP A 48 25.90 8.19 -17.07
C ASP A 48 25.32 7.02 -16.24
N GLU A 49 25.75 5.85 -16.68
CA GLU A 49 25.50 4.51 -16.20
C GLU A 49 26.25 4.22 -14.88
N GLY A 50 25.67 4.66 -13.76
CA GLY A 50 26.14 4.30 -12.42
C GLY A 50 25.14 3.40 -11.68
N ARG A 51 24.91 2.16 -12.13
CA ARG A 51 23.97 1.21 -11.47
C ARG A 51 24.57 0.64 -10.19
N THR A 52 24.77 1.50 -9.19
CA THR A 52 25.11 1.09 -7.83
C THR A 52 23.94 0.32 -7.22
N LYS A 53 24.25 -0.90 -6.77
CA LYS A 53 23.33 -1.81 -6.09
C LYS A 53 22.94 -1.17 -4.75
N ARG A 54 21.88 -0.35 -4.74
CA ARG A 54 21.28 0.22 -3.52
C ARG A 54 20.79 -0.93 -2.63
N THR A 55 21.65 -1.33 -1.71
CA THR A 55 21.24 -2.12 -0.54
C THR A 55 20.12 -1.32 0.13
N LYS A 56 18.95 -1.95 0.29
CA LYS A 56 17.83 -1.35 1.01
C LYS A 56 18.18 -1.33 2.49
N ALA A 57 19.10 -0.43 2.86
CA ALA A 57 19.26 -0.02 4.25
C ALA A 57 17.88 0.44 4.70
N LYS A 58 17.33 -0.29 5.66
CA LYS A 58 16.07 0.01 6.32
C LYS A 58 16.28 1.36 6.98
N LYS A 59 15.94 2.44 6.26
CA LYS A 59 16.05 3.83 6.74
C LYS A 59 15.30 3.85 8.05
N ARG A 60 16.04 3.82 9.16
CA ARG A 60 15.52 4.18 10.48
C ARG A 60 15.05 5.61 10.25
N SER A 61 13.73 5.79 10.13
CA SER A 61 13.17 7.12 10.01
C SER A 61 13.68 7.87 11.24
N GLY A 62 14.57 8.83 11.04
CA GLY A 62 15.04 9.67 12.13
C GLY A 62 13.84 10.33 12.83
N PRO A 63 14.08 10.95 14.01
CA PRO A 63 13.06 11.68 14.74
C PRO A 63 12.27 12.56 13.78
N LYS A 64 10.98 12.26 13.57
CA LYS A 64 10.15 12.99 12.63
C LYS A 64 9.94 14.38 13.20
N VAL A 65 10.57 15.38 12.59
CA VAL A 65 10.45 16.77 13.00
C VAL A 65 8.96 17.13 13.08
N PRO A 66 8.44 17.58 14.24
CA PRO A 66 7.00 17.71 14.48
C PRO A 66 6.25 18.56 13.45
N HIS A 67 6.89 19.59 12.91
CA HIS A 67 6.28 20.57 11.98
C HIS A 67 6.11 20.07 10.53
N LEU A 68 6.63 18.88 10.17
CA LEU A 68 6.44 18.29 8.83
C LEU A 68 5.46 17.11 8.84
N ARG A 69 4.71 16.93 9.93
CA ARG A 69 3.69 15.89 10.02
C ARG A 69 2.57 16.21 9.03
N LYS A 70 2.09 15.16 8.36
CA LYS A 70 0.93 15.25 7.49
C LYS A 70 -0.29 15.63 8.35
N PRO A 71 -1.08 16.65 7.97
CA PRO A 71 -2.31 17.00 8.65
C PRO A 71 -3.21 15.78 8.86
N LYS A 72 -3.89 15.75 10.02
CA LYS A 72 -4.83 14.66 10.33
C LYS A 72 -6.05 14.79 9.44
N LEU A 73 -6.62 13.66 9.01
CA LEU A 73 -7.82 13.67 8.18
C LEU A 73 -8.99 14.33 8.94
N PRO A 74 -9.91 14.98 8.21
CA PRO A 74 -11.06 15.61 8.85
C PRO A 74 -11.98 14.52 9.41
N GLN A 75 -12.50 14.81 10.59
CA GLN A 75 -13.42 13.96 11.33
C GLN A 75 -14.84 14.12 10.79
N PHE A 76 -15.60 13.04 10.81
CA PHE A 76 -17.01 13.06 10.40
C PHE A 76 -17.92 13.42 11.57
N ALA A 77 -19.14 13.84 11.27
CA ALA A 77 -20.15 14.21 12.29
C ALA A 77 -20.36 13.09 13.33
N PHE A 78 -20.40 11.83 12.90
CA PHE A 78 -20.49 10.68 13.80
C PHE A 78 -19.25 10.48 14.70
N GLU A 79 -18.05 10.86 14.23
CA GLU A 79 -16.83 10.77 15.06
C GLU A 79 -16.80 11.86 16.14
N TRP A 80 -17.35 13.04 15.86
CA TRP A 80 -17.59 14.10 16.84
C TRP A 80 -18.62 13.68 17.89
N PHE A 81 -19.74 13.11 17.45
CA PHE A 81 -20.73 12.53 18.36
C PHE A 81 -20.12 11.45 19.25
N ARG A 82 -19.36 10.51 18.67
CA ARG A 82 -18.69 9.47 19.45
C ARG A 82 -17.74 10.07 20.50
N GLN A 83 -16.99 11.11 20.15
CA GLN A 83 -16.12 11.79 21.12
C GLN A 83 -16.91 12.45 22.25
N LYS A 84 -18.02 13.13 21.95
CA LYS A 84 -18.89 13.71 22.98
C LYS A 84 -19.46 12.65 23.92
N THR A 85 -19.83 11.47 23.41
CA THR A 85 -20.32 10.37 24.26
C THR A 85 -19.25 9.77 25.17
N LYS A 86 -17.97 9.93 24.84
CA LYS A 86 -16.85 9.47 25.69
C LYS A 86 -16.61 10.40 26.87
N VAL A 87 -16.91 11.69 26.73
CA VAL A 87 -16.69 12.72 27.74
C VAL A 87 -18.03 13.32 28.12
N VAL A 88 -18.67 12.75 29.14
CA VAL A 88 -19.92 13.28 29.68
C VAL A 88 -19.61 13.89 31.04
N ASP A 89 -19.85 15.19 31.19
CA ASP A 89 -19.57 15.97 32.42
C ASP A 89 -18.10 16.00 32.86
N GLY A 90 -17.17 15.83 31.90
CA GLY A 90 -15.73 15.81 32.17
C GLY A 90 -15.19 14.46 32.66
N GLU A 91 -16.04 13.46 32.84
CA GLU A 91 -15.62 12.09 33.15
C GLU A 91 -15.53 11.22 31.89
N GLU A 92 -14.43 10.48 31.75
CA GLU A 92 -14.27 9.49 30.68
C GLU A 92 -15.15 8.27 30.97
N ARG A 93 -16.23 8.11 30.20
CA ARG A 93 -17.07 6.91 30.26
C ARG A 93 -16.48 5.79 29.38
N PRO A 94 -16.64 4.51 29.77
CA PRO A 94 -16.23 3.39 28.94
C PRO A 94 -16.92 3.46 27.56
N GLU A 95 -16.15 3.24 26.49
CA GLU A 95 -16.66 3.35 25.11
C GLU A 95 -17.80 2.34 24.89
N LYS A 96 -19.01 2.85 24.61
CA LYS A 96 -20.15 2.02 24.23
C LYS A 96 -19.81 1.21 22.97
N PRO A 97 -20.31 -0.04 22.85
CA PRO A 97 -20.10 -0.84 21.65
C PRO A 97 -20.69 -0.14 20.41
N LEU A 98 -19.99 -0.23 19.28
CA LEU A 98 -20.33 0.48 18.04
C LEU A 98 -21.80 0.34 17.60
N PRO A 99 -22.47 -0.84 17.68
CA PRO A 99 -23.87 -0.95 17.32
C PRO A 99 -24.80 -0.06 18.14
N GLN A 100 -24.53 0.11 19.45
CA GLN A 100 -25.34 0.98 20.32
C GLN A 100 -25.16 2.46 19.94
N LEU A 101 -23.93 2.90 19.67
CA LEU A 101 -23.66 4.27 19.21
C LEU A 101 -24.34 4.58 17.87
N VAL A 102 -24.40 3.61 16.95
CA VAL A 102 -25.09 3.78 15.67
C VAL A 102 -26.60 3.92 15.87
N MET A 103 -27.19 3.18 16.82
CA MET A 103 -28.61 3.33 17.16
C MET A 103 -28.89 4.70 17.81
N GLU A 104 -28.06 5.13 18.75
CA GLU A 104 -28.19 6.45 19.39
C GLU A 104 -28.10 7.58 18.36
N TRP A 105 -27.14 7.52 17.43
CA TRP A 105 -27.00 8.49 16.34
C TRP A 105 -28.24 8.57 15.45
N LYS A 106 -28.86 7.43 15.14
CA LYS A 106 -30.09 7.37 14.33
C LYS A 106 -31.30 7.96 15.06
N ASN A 107 -31.32 7.88 16.39
CA ASN A 107 -32.40 8.39 17.23
C ASN A 107 -32.24 9.86 17.59
N LEU A 108 -31.10 10.50 17.28
CA LEU A 108 -30.91 11.94 17.48
C LEU A 108 -31.89 12.73 16.62
N THR A 109 -32.36 13.85 17.17
CA THR A 109 -33.13 14.84 16.41
C THR A 109 -32.27 15.42 15.29
N GLU A 110 -32.92 15.94 14.25
CA GLU A 110 -32.21 16.54 13.11
C GLU A 110 -31.43 17.79 13.52
N GLU A 111 -31.92 18.54 14.52
CA GLU A 111 -31.24 19.69 15.11
C GLU A 111 -29.93 19.29 15.80
N GLU A 112 -29.97 18.25 16.65
CA GLU A 112 -28.77 17.73 17.31
C GLU A 112 -27.78 17.14 16.30
N ARG A 113 -28.27 16.46 15.27
CA ARG A 113 -27.42 15.96 14.16
C ARG A 113 -26.79 17.13 13.39
N GLY A 114 -27.56 18.19 13.12
CA GLY A 114 -27.11 19.40 12.45
C GLY A 114 -25.92 20.07 13.15
N HIS A 115 -25.90 20.08 14.48
CA HIS A 115 -24.77 20.57 15.25
C HIS A 115 -23.46 19.82 14.94
N TYR A 116 -23.49 18.48 14.92
CA TYR A 116 -22.29 17.69 14.59
C TYR A 116 -21.90 17.78 13.12
N ILE A 117 -22.86 18.01 12.22
CA ILE A 117 -22.59 18.26 10.80
C ILE A 117 -21.81 19.57 10.67
N THR A 118 -22.24 20.64 11.34
CA THR A 118 -21.54 21.93 11.36
C THR A 118 -20.10 21.77 11.86
N LEU A 119 -19.89 21.06 12.98
CA LEU A 119 -18.54 20.76 13.49
C LEU A 119 -17.68 19.97 12.50
N ALA A 120 -18.28 19.04 11.75
CA ALA A 120 -17.56 18.27 10.73
C ALA A 120 -17.19 19.13 9.50
N GLU A 121 -18.03 20.11 9.14
CA GLU A 121 -17.75 21.06 8.07
C GLU A 121 -16.63 22.03 8.45
N GLU A 122 -16.65 22.57 9.67
CA GLU A 122 -15.55 23.37 10.21
C GLU A 122 -14.22 22.58 10.24
N ASP A 123 -14.26 21.32 10.66
CA ASP A 123 -13.10 20.42 10.67
C ASP A 123 -12.58 20.13 9.25
N ARG A 124 -13.49 20.06 8.28
CA ARG A 124 -13.16 19.93 6.85
C ARG A 124 -12.41 21.16 6.35
N LEU A 125 -12.92 22.36 6.62
CA LEU A 125 -12.28 23.62 6.23
C LEU A 125 -10.89 23.77 6.87
N ARG A 126 -10.76 23.44 8.17
CA ARG A 126 -9.46 23.41 8.85
C ARG A 126 -8.48 22.48 8.13
N PHE A 127 -8.92 21.26 7.80
CA PHE A 127 -8.05 20.30 7.10
C PHE A 127 -7.65 20.78 5.70
N GLU A 128 -8.57 21.39 4.94
CA GLU A 128 -8.28 21.93 3.62
C GLU A 128 -7.14 22.95 3.68
N GLN A 129 -7.22 23.91 4.61
CA GLN A 129 -6.18 24.92 4.85
C GLN A 129 -4.84 24.30 5.30
N GLU A 130 -4.85 23.46 6.36
CA GLU A 130 -3.65 22.80 6.86
C GLU A 130 -2.97 21.92 5.79
N TYR A 131 -3.77 21.24 4.97
CA TYR A 131 -3.27 20.35 3.92
C TYR A 131 -2.63 21.12 2.77
N GLU A 132 -3.19 22.26 2.39
CA GLU A 132 -2.60 23.12 1.37
C GLU A 132 -1.26 23.71 1.83
N GLU A 133 -1.18 24.22 3.05
CA GLU A 133 0.09 24.69 3.62
C GLU A 133 1.13 23.56 3.67
N TRP A 134 0.72 22.39 4.13
CA TRP A 134 1.60 21.23 4.19
C TRP A 134 2.07 20.79 2.80
N ARG A 135 1.17 20.83 1.80
CA ARG A 135 1.48 20.52 0.41
C ARG A 135 2.47 21.53 -0.17
N GLN A 136 2.29 22.83 0.09
CA GLN A 136 3.23 23.88 -0.33
C GLN A 136 4.62 23.65 0.29
N LYS A 137 4.68 23.37 1.61
CA LYS A 137 5.93 23.01 2.30
C LYS A 137 6.60 21.76 1.72
N LYS A 138 5.82 20.77 1.25
CA LYS A 138 6.34 19.57 0.56
C LYS A 138 6.83 19.84 -0.85
N ALA A 139 6.11 20.67 -1.59
CA ALA A 139 6.50 21.12 -2.93
C ALA A 139 7.84 21.86 -2.87
N ALA A 140 8.04 22.75 -1.89
CA ALA A 140 9.31 23.41 -1.64
C ALA A 140 10.48 22.44 -1.32
N GLN A 141 10.17 21.24 -0.80
CA GLN A 141 11.15 20.16 -0.57
C GLN A 141 11.38 19.27 -1.81
N GLY A 142 10.86 19.64 -2.99
CA GLY A 142 10.95 18.86 -4.22
C GLY A 142 10.12 17.57 -4.20
N LYS A 143 9.10 17.48 -3.34
CA LYS A 143 8.21 16.32 -3.26
C LYS A 143 6.80 16.75 -3.67
N ALA A 144 6.43 16.42 -4.90
CA ALA A 144 5.06 16.59 -5.38
C ALA A 144 4.14 15.60 -4.63
N GLU A 145 3.15 16.15 -3.93
CA GLU A 145 2.05 15.40 -3.32
C GLU A 145 0.80 15.55 -4.22
N PRO A 146 -0.11 14.56 -4.23
CA PRO A 146 -1.34 14.63 -5.03
C PRO A 146 -2.23 15.80 -4.60
N ALA A 147 -3.12 16.23 -5.50
CA ALA A 147 -4.08 17.28 -5.18
C ALA A 147 -5.04 16.83 -4.07
N LEU A 148 -5.61 17.79 -3.34
CA LEU A 148 -6.56 17.50 -2.26
C LEU A 148 -7.81 16.78 -2.81
N GLN A 149 -8.30 17.21 -3.98
CA GLN A 149 -9.40 16.56 -4.69
C GLN A 149 -9.11 15.08 -4.97
N ASP A 150 -7.91 14.72 -5.44
CA ASP A 150 -7.53 13.31 -5.70
C ASP A 150 -7.61 12.45 -4.43
N LEU A 151 -7.24 13.01 -3.27
CA LEU A 151 -7.31 12.31 -1.99
C LEU A 151 -8.76 12.12 -1.54
N LEU A 152 -9.59 13.15 -1.70
CA LEU A 152 -11.02 13.09 -1.38
C LEU A 152 -11.75 12.12 -2.30
N GLU A 153 -11.49 12.15 -3.60
CA GLU A 153 -12.07 11.23 -4.58
C GLU A 153 -11.64 9.79 -4.31
N LYS A 154 -10.36 9.56 -3.98
CA LYS A 154 -9.89 8.24 -3.56
C LYS A 154 -10.58 7.76 -2.28
N ARG A 155 -10.87 8.65 -1.33
CA ARG A 155 -11.62 8.32 -0.12
C ARG A 155 -13.08 7.98 -0.47
N ARG A 156 -13.74 8.79 -1.32
CA ARG A 156 -15.09 8.56 -1.84
C ARG A 156 -15.19 7.20 -2.54
N ALA A 157 -14.29 6.90 -3.47
CA ALA A 157 -14.22 5.60 -4.16
C ALA A 157 -13.93 4.44 -3.19
N THR A 158 -13.19 4.67 -2.11
CA THR A 158 -12.97 3.65 -1.07
C THR A 158 -14.24 3.39 -0.28
N LEU A 159 -14.96 4.44 0.13
CA LEU A 159 -16.24 4.33 0.84
C LEU A 159 -17.30 3.65 -0.02
N GLN A 160 -17.44 4.05 -1.30
CA GLN A 160 -18.34 3.40 -2.25
C GLN A 160 -18.08 1.90 -2.36
N ARG A 161 -16.80 1.47 -2.39
CA ARG A 161 -16.45 0.04 -2.37
C ARG A 161 -16.81 -0.66 -1.06
N TYR A 162 -16.77 0.04 0.07
CA TYR A 162 -17.22 -0.51 1.34
C TYR A 162 -18.74 -0.69 1.36
N LEU A 163 -19.49 0.30 0.89
CA LEU A 163 -20.94 0.23 0.77
C LEU A 163 -21.36 -0.89 -0.19
N ALA A 164 -20.80 -0.93 -1.40
CA ALA A 164 -21.06 -2.00 -2.37
C ALA A 164 -20.75 -3.41 -1.81
N ARG A 165 -19.77 -3.53 -0.90
CA ARG A 165 -19.50 -4.80 -0.21
C ARG A 165 -20.52 -5.11 0.88
N ALA A 166 -20.95 -4.11 1.63
CA ALA A 166 -21.97 -4.28 2.67
C ALA A 166 -23.32 -4.69 2.05
N GLU A 167 -23.65 -4.16 0.87
CA GLU A 167 -24.83 -4.53 0.08
C GLU A 167 -24.69 -5.87 -0.66
N GLY A 168 -23.53 -6.54 -0.56
CA GLY A 168 -23.28 -7.82 -1.23
C GLY A 168 -23.07 -7.72 -2.75
N LEU A 169 -23.01 -6.51 -3.32
CA LEU A 169 -22.78 -6.29 -4.75
C LEU A 169 -21.33 -6.58 -5.18
N GLU A 170 -20.36 -6.43 -4.28
CA GLU A 170 -18.99 -6.92 -4.48
C GLU A 170 -18.73 -8.19 -3.68
N ALA A 171 -18.29 -9.25 -4.36
CA ALA A 171 -17.73 -10.44 -3.71
C ALA A 171 -16.63 -10.03 -2.71
N PRO A 172 -16.60 -10.60 -1.50
CA PRO A 172 -15.61 -10.24 -0.50
C PRO A 172 -14.21 -10.46 -1.08
N ARG A 173 -13.50 -9.37 -1.38
CA ARG A 173 -12.11 -9.46 -1.78
C ARG A 173 -11.38 -10.15 -0.65
N LYS A 174 -10.88 -11.37 -0.89
CA LYS A 174 -10.02 -12.11 0.03
C LYS A 174 -9.06 -11.09 0.64
N PRO A 175 -9.09 -10.86 1.97
CA PRO A 175 -8.39 -9.74 2.59
C PRO A 175 -6.94 -9.79 2.09
N ARG A 176 -6.58 -8.79 1.29
CA ARG A 176 -5.24 -8.71 0.70
C ARG A 176 -4.31 -8.49 1.89
N ALA A 177 -3.75 -9.58 2.41
CA ALA A 177 -2.99 -9.63 3.65
C ALA A 177 -2.13 -8.37 3.75
N LYS A 178 -2.48 -7.46 4.68
CA LYS A 178 -1.86 -6.14 4.83
C LYS A 178 -0.36 -6.37 5.00
N ARG A 179 0.38 -6.15 3.91
CA ARG A 179 1.80 -6.51 3.78
C ARG A 179 2.74 -5.56 4.55
N GLY A 180 2.28 -4.90 5.61
CA GLY A 180 2.95 -3.71 6.12
C GLY A 180 2.89 -3.42 7.61
N GLN A 181 2.02 -4.03 8.41
CA GLN A 181 1.97 -3.73 9.84
C GLN A 181 1.73 -4.99 10.66
N GLY A 182 2.79 -5.46 11.31
CA GLY A 182 2.76 -5.79 12.74
C GLY A 182 2.09 -7.08 13.20
N ALA A 183 1.31 -7.76 12.38
CA ALA A 183 0.96 -9.15 12.64
C ALA A 183 1.49 -9.94 11.44
N GLY A 184 2.60 -10.63 11.65
CA GLY A 184 2.91 -11.76 10.81
C GLY A 184 1.75 -12.72 10.92
N SER A 185 0.75 -12.59 10.05
CA SER A 185 0.11 -13.76 9.49
C SER A 185 1.26 -14.49 8.79
N ARG A 186 2.03 -15.22 9.61
CA ARG A 186 2.52 -16.53 9.26
C ARG A 186 1.32 -17.07 8.50
N LYS A 187 1.38 -17.09 7.17
CA LYS A 187 0.75 -18.19 6.45
C LYS A 187 1.19 -19.33 7.32
N ARG A 188 0.29 -19.87 8.14
CA ARG A 188 0.66 -20.86 9.15
C ARG A 188 1.56 -21.77 8.34
N ASN A 189 2.81 -21.93 8.76
CA ASN A 189 3.60 -23.03 8.23
C ASN A 189 2.74 -24.20 8.67
N VAL A 190 1.75 -24.55 7.84
CA VAL A 190 0.95 -25.74 7.95
C VAL A 190 2.06 -26.74 7.88
N ARG A 191 2.40 -27.28 9.05
CA ARG A 191 3.46 -28.25 9.15
C ARG A 191 3.05 -29.30 8.13
N PRO A 192 3.94 -29.66 7.19
CA PRO A 192 3.64 -30.77 6.30
C PRO A 192 3.10 -31.93 7.14
N PRO A 193 2.10 -32.67 6.66
CA PRO A 193 1.59 -33.83 7.37
C PRO A 193 2.75 -34.77 7.75
N GLU A 194 2.54 -35.54 8.81
CA GLU A 194 3.53 -36.51 9.26
C GLU A 194 3.85 -37.48 8.10
N GLY A 195 5.13 -37.82 7.95
CA GLY A 195 5.61 -38.61 6.80
C GLY A 195 5.88 -37.82 5.51
N PHE A 196 5.52 -36.53 5.40
CA PHE A 196 5.85 -35.75 4.20
C PHE A 196 7.37 -35.64 4.03
N PRO A 197 7.93 -35.98 2.85
CA PRO A 197 9.36 -35.96 2.60
C PRO A 197 10.01 -34.61 2.93
N LYS A 198 11.22 -34.65 3.49
CA LYS A 198 11.95 -33.42 3.83
C LYS A 198 12.34 -32.70 2.55
N ARG A 199 12.01 -31.42 2.45
CA ARG A 199 12.31 -30.61 1.26
C ARG A 199 13.80 -30.65 0.93
N PRO A 200 14.15 -30.76 -0.36
CA PRO A 200 15.54 -30.84 -0.76
C PRO A 200 16.20 -29.49 -0.54
N VAL A 201 17.51 -29.53 -0.32
CA VAL A 201 18.32 -28.34 -0.21
C VAL A 201 18.42 -27.73 -1.60
N LYS A 202 17.87 -26.52 -1.74
CA LYS A 202 17.59 -25.91 -3.05
C LYS A 202 18.83 -25.62 -3.92
N SER A 203 20.04 -25.70 -3.36
CA SER A 203 21.26 -25.30 -4.03
C SER A 203 22.49 -25.89 -3.36
N ALA A 204 23.55 -26.10 -4.14
CA ALA A 204 24.89 -26.47 -3.70
C ALA A 204 25.39 -25.62 -2.50
N TYR A 205 25.26 -24.29 -2.59
CA TYR A 205 25.62 -23.38 -1.47
C TYR A 205 24.82 -23.64 -0.19
N GLY A 206 23.58 -24.12 -0.32
CA GLY A 206 22.74 -24.48 0.82
C GLY A 206 23.28 -25.69 1.56
N LEU A 207 23.78 -26.70 0.83
CA LEU A 207 24.41 -27.89 1.41
C LEU A 207 25.71 -27.51 2.12
N PHE A 208 26.56 -26.71 1.46
CA PHE A 208 27.77 -26.17 2.08
C PHE A 208 27.47 -25.41 3.38
N CYS A 209 26.44 -24.57 3.40
CA CYS A 209 26.05 -23.85 4.61
C CYS A 209 25.59 -24.78 5.75
N LEU A 210 25.01 -25.94 5.44
CA LEU A 210 24.60 -26.92 6.46
C LEU A 210 25.81 -27.64 7.04
N GLU A 211 26.73 -28.08 6.18
CA GLU A 211 27.96 -28.77 6.59
C GLU A 211 28.87 -27.87 7.43
N GLN A 212 29.10 -26.63 6.99
CA GLN A 212 29.89 -25.66 7.76
C GLN A 212 29.25 -25.28 9.10
N ARG A 213 27.91 -25.30 9.19
CA ARG A 213 27.24 -25.10 10.48
C ARG A 213 27.42 -26.28 11.41
N ALA A 214 27.38 -27.51 10.87
CA ALA A 214 27.63 -28.72 11.65
C ALA A 214 29.06 -28.75 12.19
N GLY A 215 30.04 -28.31 11.40
CA GLY A 215 31.44 -28.17 11.84
C GLY A 215 31.60 -27.17 13.00
N ILE A 216 31.01 -25.98 12.87
CA ILE A 216 31.07 -24.95 13.94
C ILE A 216 30.39 -25.43 15.23
N THR A 217 29.29 -26.18 15.14
CA THR A 217 28.63 -26.72 16.34
C THR A 217 29.46 -27.82 17.00
N ALA A 218 30.13 -28.68 16.22
CA ALA A 218 30.98 -29.74 16.76
C ALA A 218 32.22 -29.17 17.51
N GLU A 219 32.83 -28.11 16.98
CA GLU A 219 33.94 -27.42 17.67
C GLU A 219 33.48 -26.72 18.95
N ALA A 220 32.23 -26.25 19.01
CA ALA A 220 31.67 -25.61 20.21
C ALA A 220 31.22 -26.62 21.29
N GLU A 221 30.86 -27.84 20.91
CA GLU A 221 30.43 -28.91 21.82
C GLU A 221 31.57 -29.78 22.34
N THR A 222 32.82 -29.46 21.99
CA THR A 222 33.99 -30.06 22.63
C THR A 222 34.40 -29.16 23.80
N PRO A 223 33.96 -29.42 25.05
CA PRO A 223 34.43 -28.70 26.23
C PRO A 223 35.85 -29.15 26.52
N GLU A 224 36.79 -28.70 25.69
CA GLU A 224 38.20 -28.87 25.97
C GLU A 224 38.54 -27.96 27.14
N ALA A 225 38.66 -28.61 28.31
CA ALA A 225 39.05 -28.05 29.57
C ALA A 225 40.28 -27.13 29.40
N LYS A 226 40.05 -25.83 29.47
CA LYS A 226 41.06 -24.86 29.89
C LYS A 226 40.59 -24.18 31.15
N GLU A 227 40.81 -24.89 32.25
CA GLU A 227 41.44 -24.29 33.41
C GLU A 227 42.65 -23.46 32.94
N GLN A 228 42.60 -22.15 33.13
CA GLN A 228 43.53 -21.46 34.04
C GLN A 228 43.22 -19.96 34.07
N PRO A 229 42.99 -19.38 35.26
CA PRO A 229 42.94 -17.94 35.44
C PRO A 229 44.38 -17.39 35.38
N LYS A 230 44.68 -16.52 34.42
CA LYS A 230 45.80 -15.59 34.55
C LYS A 230 45.23 -14.24 34.96
N GLU A 231 45.31 -14.01 36.27
CA GLU A 231 45.30 -12.68 36.86
C GLU A 231 46.43 -11.86 36.22
N GLY A 232 46.07 -10.67 35.77
CA GLY A 232 46.97 -9.73 35.12
C GLY A 232 46.28 -8.39 35.01
N GLU A 233 46.27 -7.67 36.14
CA GLU A 233 45.88 -6.27 36.24
C GLU A 233 46.61 -5.42 35.20
N GLY A 234 45.85 -4.62 34.47
CA GLY A 234 46.36 -3.69 33.47
C GLY A 234 45.26 -2.74 33.05
N ALA A 235 44.95 -1.80 33.94
CA ALA A 235 44.01 -0.71 33.71
C ALA A 235 44.51 0.21 32.58
N ALA A 236 43.80 0.24 31.47
CA ALA A 236 43.80 1.36 30.54
C ALA A 236 42.50 1.35 29.73
N ASP A 237 41.60 2.27 30.09
CA ASP A 237 40.41 2.60 29.32
C ASP A 237 40.78 3.06 27.89
N PRO A 238 40.12 2.48 26.87
CA PRO A 238 39.53 3.38 25.89
C PRO A 238 38.05 3.05 25.69
N ALA A 239 37.23 4.03 26.08
CA ALA A 239 35.82 4.11 25.73
C ALA A 239 35.66 4.35 24.23
N GLU A 240 35.74 3.29 23.42
CA GLU A 240 35.27 3.33 22.04
C GLU A 240 34.00 2.47 21.90
N ASP A 241 32.90 3.19 21.69
CA ASP A 241 31.59 2.76 21.21
C ASP A 241 31.47 1.29 20.81
N ALA A 242 31.04 0.47 21.78
CA ALA A 242 30.57 -0.89 21.57
C ALA A 242 29.32 -0.87 20.66
N LYS A 243 29.55 -0.79 19.34
CA LYS A 243 28.56 -1.13 18.33
C LYS A 243 28.19 -2.59 18.59
N VAL A 244 27.02 -2.79 19.19
CA VAL A 244 26.40 -4.09 19.41
C VAL A 244 26.39 -4.86 18.09
N ASP A 245 27.42 -5.69 17.90
CA ASP A 245 27.58 -6.54 16.75
C ASP A 245 26.39 -7.50 16.74
N ARG A 246 25.51 -7.33 15.76
CA ARG A 246 24.39 -8.26 15.60
C ARG A 246 24.96 -9.63 15.27
N PRO A 247 24.90 -10.62 16.17
CA PRO A 247 25.71 -11.84 16.09
C PRO A 247 25.36 -12.75 14.89
N GLY A 248 24.31 -12.45 14.12
CA GLY A 248 23.89 -13.23 12.95
C GLY A 248 24.38 -12.75 11.59
N VAL A 249 24.78 -11.47 11.43
CA VAL A 249 25.16 -10.94 10.10
C VAL A 249 26.58 -11.35 9.72
N SER A 250 27.47 -11.46 10.70
CA SER A 250 28.86 -11.88 10.50
C SER A 250 28.97 -13.31 9.97
N LYS A 251 28.22 -14.26 10.53
CA LYS A 251 28.28 -15.69 10.14
C LYS A 251 27.90 -15.93 8.67
N LEU A 252 26.84 -15.29 8.17
CA LEU A 252 26.43 -15.44 6.76
C LEU A 252 27.45 -14.83 5.80
N LEU A 253 28.11 -13.73 6.18
CA LEU A 253 29.17 -13.13 5.37
C LEU A 253 30.43 -14.01 5.36
N ALA A 254 30.77 -14.62 6.50
CA ALA A 254 31.88 -15.57 6.60
C ALA A 254 31.63 -16.80 5.70
N LEU A 255 30.45 -17.43 5.77
CA LEU A 255 30.08 -18.55 4.90
C LEU A 255 30.13 -18.17 3.42
N ARG A 256 29.67 -16.96 3.06
CA ARG A 256 29.73 -16.49 1.68
C ARG A 256 31.17 -16.30 1.20
N LYS A 257 32.06 -15.77 2.06
CA LYS A 257 33.50 -15.63 1.75
C LYS A 257 34.16 -16.99 1.61
N ALA A 258 33.84 -17.95 2.48
CA ALA A 258 34.35 -19.31 2.40
C ALA A 258 33.92 -19.98 1.08
N TRP A 259 32.64 -19.91 0.72
CA TRP A 259 32.15 -20.44 -0.56
C TRP A 259 32.83 -19.82 -1.79
N SER A 260 33.16 -18.52 -1.76
CA SER A 260 33.89 -17.89 -2.86
C SER A 260 35.35 -18.31 -2.97
N LYS A 261 35.94 -18.87 -1.91
CA LYS A 261 37.32 -19.37 -1.89
C LYS A 261 37.46 -20.82 -2.36
N LEU A 262 36.37 -21.60 -2.32
CA LEU A 262 36.37 -22.98 -2.82
C LEU A 262 36.75 -23.01 -4.30
N SER A 263 37.50 -24.03 -4.71
CA SER A 263 37.78 -24.29 -6.11
C SER A 263 36.49 -24.65 -6.84
N ASP A 264 36.48 -24.56 -8.17
CA ASP A 264 35.30 -24.95 -8.93
C ASP A 264 35.07 -26.47 -8.90
N GLU A 265 36.13 -27.27 -8.71
CA GLU A 265 36.05 -28.72 -8.48
C GLU A 265 35.30 -29.04 -7.17
N GLU A 266 35.66 -28.39 -6.07
CA GLU A 266 34.96 -28.56 -4.78
C GLU A 266 33.50 -28.09 -4.87
N LYS A 267 33.24 -27.00 -5.59
CA LYS A 267 31.87 -26.53 -5.82
C LYS A 267 31.07 -27.54 -6.64
N MET A 268 31.68 -28.24 -7.60
CA MET A 268 31.03 -29.25 -8.42
C MET A 268 30.54 -30.43 -7.58
N ASP A 269 31.30 -30.86 -6.57
CA ASP A 269 30.85 -31.91 -5.64
C ASP A 269 29.55 -31.53 -4.92
N TYR A 270 29.45 -30.27 -4.46
CA TYR A 270 28.21 -29.77 -3.86
C TYR A 270 27.05 -29.67 -4.86
N VAL A 271 27.34 -29.42 -6.14
CA VAL A 271 26.32 -29.42 -7.20
C VAL A 271 25.80 -30.82 -7.44
N VAL A 272 26.68 -31.82 -7.53
CA VAL A 272 26.30 -33.23 -7.69
C VAL A 272 25.46 -33.70 -6.51
N ARG A 273 25.93 -33.48 -5.26
CA ARG A 273 25.15 -33.82 -4.06
C ARG A 273 23.81 -33.09 -3.99
N ALA A 274 23.72 -31.85 -4.44
CA ALA A 274 22.46 -31.12 -4.49
C ALA A 274 21.49 -31.68 -5.54
N ALA A 275 22.00 -32.22 -6.66
CA ALA A 275 21.20 -32.89 -7.66
C ALA A 275 20.68 -34.24 -7.13
N GLU A 276 21.54 -35.04 -6.51
CA GLU A 276 21.17 -36.30 -5.85
C GLU A 276 20.11 -36.08 -4.75
N ASP A 277 20.25 -35.03 -3.96
CA ASP A 277 19.27 -34.65 -2.91
C ASP A 277 17.89 -34.30 -3.51
N GLN A 278 17.87 -33.67 -4.69
CA GLN A 278 16.63 -33.42 -5.44
C GLN A 278 16.01 -34.69 -5.99
N GLU A 279 16.82 -35.61 -6.51
CA GLU A 279 16.34 -36.91 -7.00
C GLU A 279 15.81 -37.77 -5.87
N ARG A 280 16.50 -37.82 -4.72
CA ARG A 280 16.02 -38.48 -3.51
C ARG A 280 14.64 -37.95 -3.13
N PHE A 281 14.49 -36.63 -3.03
CA PHE A 281 13.21 -36.02 -2.69
C PHE A 281 12.10 -36.37 -3.69
N ARG A 282 12.39 -36.40 -5.00
CA ARG A 282 11.40 -36.82 -6.01
C ARG A 282 10.95 -38.27 -5.79
N LYS A 283 11.88 -39.19 -5.53
CA LYS A 283 11.57 -40.59 -5.25
C LYS A 283 10.75 -40.75 -3.97
N GLU A 284 11.16 -40.08 -2.89
CA GLU A 284 10.41 -40.08 -1.62
C GLU A 284 9.00 -39.50 -1.78
N LEU A 285 8.86 -38.44 -2.57
CA LEU A 285 7.57 -37.79 -2.83
C LEU A 285 6.63 -38.65 -3.68
N GLU A 286 7.18 -39.41 -4.62
CA GLU A 286 6.43 -40.40 -5.38
C GLU A 286 5.92 -41.54 -4.47
N VAL A 287 6.79 -42.09 -3.61
CA VAL A 287 6.38 -43.11 -2.63
C VAL A 287 5.32 -42.55 -1.67
N TRP A 288 5.48 -41.32 -1.20
CA TRP A 288 4.51 -40.67 -0.32
C TRP A 288 3.14 -40.47 -1.00
N ARG A 289 3.13 -40.15 -2.30
CA ARG A 289 1.90 -40.00 -3.11
C ARG A 289 1.16 -41.31 -3.34
N GLN A 290 1.86 -42.44 -3.34
CA GLN A 290 1.26 -43.77 -3.55
C GLN A 290 0.52 -44.30 -2.30
N ASP A 291 0.77 -43.73 -1.12
CA ASP A 291 0.08 -44.12 0.11
C ASP A 291 -1.37 -43.60 0.09
N PRO A 292 -2.40 -44.48 0.17
CA PRO A 292 -3.80 -44.07 0.13
C PRO A 292 -4.20 -43.13 1.27
N ALA A 293 -3.49 -43.16 2.41
CA ALA A 293 -3.72 -42.21 3.50
C ALA A 293 -3.40 -40.76 3.10
N ASN A 294 -2.56 -40.58 2.07
CA ASN A 294 -2.13 -39.28 1.57
C ASN A 294 -2.87 -38.85 0.29
N GLU A 295 -3.76 -39.67 -0.28
CA GLU A 295 -4.42 -39.41 -1.57
C GLU A 295 -5.24 -38.11 -1.55
N GLU A 296 -6.00 -37.85 -0.47
CA GLU A 296 -6.76 -36.60 -0.33
C GLU A 296 -5.85 -35.36 -0.30
N MET A 297 -4.67 -35.48 0.33
CA MET A 297 -3.70 -34.40 0.45
C MET A 297 -2.87 -34.22 -0.82
N ALA A 298 -2.57 -35.31 -1.53
CA ALA A 298 -1.96 -35.30 -2.85
C ALA A 298 -2.90 -34.67 -3.88
N ASN A 299 -4.20 -34.94 -3.79
CA ASN A 299 -5.23 -34.33 -4.65
C ASN A 299 -5.55 -32.88 -4.29
N LEU A 300 -5.19 -32.43 -3.08
CA LEU A 300 -5.24 -31.03 -2.66
C LEU A 300 -4.16 -30.16 -3.34
N ASP A 301 -3.62 -30.60 -4.49
CA ASP A 301 -2.61 -29.94 -5.34
C ASP A 301 -3.14 -28.67 -6.04
N PHE A 302 -3.90 -27.86 -5.30
CA PHE A 302 -4.37 -26.54 -5.67
C PHE A 302 -3.25 -25.47 -5.68
N VAL A 303 -1.99 -25.68 -5.25
CA VAL A 303 -1.12 -24.49 -5.01
C VAL A 303 0.40 -24.60 -5.27
N LEU A 304 1.05 -25.77 -5.29
CA LEU A 304 2.52 -25.77 -5.12
C LEU A 304 3.38 -25.86 -6.38
N GLU A 305 2.93 -26.46 -7.49
CA GLU A 305 3.81 -26.67 -8.65
C GLU A 305 3.70 -25.61 -9.77
N GLU A 306 2.52 -25.08 -10.11
CA GLU A 306 2.41 -24.17 -11.27
C GLU A 306 2.78 -22.70 -11.01
N SER A 307 2.87 -22.22 -9.76
CA SER A 307 2.94 -20.76 -9.51
C SER A 307 4.32 -20.18 -9.17
N LYS A 308 5.38 -20.99 -8.89
CA LYS A 308 6.62 -20.42 -8.31
C LYS A 308 7.97 -20.99 -8.74
N VAL A 309 8.04 -22.07 -9.52
CA VAL A 309 9.36 -22.54 -10.00
C VAL A 309 9.83 -21.81 -11.26
N SER A 310 8.93 -21.21 -12.07
CA SER A 310 9.37 -20.45 -13.25
C SER A 310 8.46 -19.26 -13.59
N LYS A 311 8.61 -18.17 -12.86
CA LYS A 311 8.69 -16.87 -13.54
C LYS A 311 10.00 -16.25 -13.10
N PRO A 312 11.07 -16.23 -13.94
CA PRO A 312 12.18 -15.35 -13.67
C PRO A 312 11.57 -13.98 -13.42
N SER A 313 11.94 -13.37 -12.30
CA SER A 313 11.67 -11.95 -12.02
C SER A 313 12.37 -11.13 -13.11
N ARG A 314 11.78 -11.11 -14.31
CA ARG A 314 12.09 -10.21 -15.39
C ARG A 314 11.72 -8.83 -14.86
N LYS A 315 12.70 -8.16 -14.27
CA LYS A 315 12.73 -6.70 -14.06
C LYS A 315 12.93 -6.00 -15.41
N PHE A 316 12.34 -6.51 -16.49
CA PHE A 316 12.22 -5.70 -17.68
C PHE A 316 11.16 -4.64 -17.39
N PRO A 317 11.48 -3.36 -17.61
CA PRO A 317 10.47 -2.31 -17.52
C PRO A 317 9.34 -2.71 -18.46
N ARG A 318 8.14 -2.89 -17.91
CA ARG A 318 6.95 -3.03 -18.76
C ARG A 318 6.90 -1.75 -19.60
N PRO A 319 6.90 -1.84 -20.95
CA PRO A 319 6.68 -0.65 -21.77
C PRO A 319 5.38 -0.02 -21.31
N ARG A 320 5.47 1.27 -21.00
CA ARG A 320 4.37 2.10 -20.52
C ARG A 320 3.45 2.31 -21.72
N VAL A 321 2.53 1.36 -21.94
CA VAL A 321 1.49 1.53 -22.97
C VAL A 321 0.72 2.79 -22.61
N LYS A 322 0.74 3.77 -23.53
CA LYS A 322 0.03 5.04 -23.37
C LYS A 322 -1.46 4.74 -23.24
N ARG A 323 -2.08 5.31 -22.21
CA ARG A 323 -3.44 5.05 -21.74
C ARG A 323 -4.53 5.65 -22.65
N SER A 324 -4.21 5.97 -23.91
CA SER A 324 -5.11 6.72 -24.80
C SER A 324 -6.13 5.86 -25.55
N GLU A 325 -6.06 4.53 -25.45
CA GLU A 325 -7.01 3.64 -26.14
C GLU A 325 -7.65 2.67 -25.14
N LEU A 326 -8.55 3.20 -24.31
CA LEU A 326 -9.53 2.39 -23.60
C LEU A 326 -10.89 2.70 -24.20
N ILE A 327 -11.31 1.79 -25.07
CA ILE A 327 -12.66 1.66 -25.62
C ILE A 327 -13.68 1.82 -24.49
N ALA A 328 -14.63 2.74 -24.71
CA ALA A 328 -15.74 3.04 -23.81
C ALA A 328 -16.49 1.76 -23.43
N ARG A 329 -16.45 1.39 -22.13
CA ARG A 329 -17.37 0.39 -21.58
C ARG A 329 -18.73 1.05 -21.42
N PRO A 330 -19.83 0.40 -21.84
CA PRO A 330 -21.17 0.94 -21.63
C PRO A 330 -21.45 1.08 -20.14
N THR A 331 -21.93 2.26 -19.76
CA THR A 331 -22.37 2.64 -18.42
C THR A 331 -23.52 1.74 -17.98
N ARG A 332 -23.32 1.04 -16.86
CA ARG A 332 -24.36 0.25 -16.19
C ARG A 332 -25.40 1.23 -15.62
N PRO A 333 -26.72 1.01 -15.82
CA PRO A 333 -27.75 1.91 -15.32
C PRO A 333 -27.65 2.05 -13.80
N GLU A 334 -27.68 3.29 -13.33
CA GLU A 334 -27.52 3.69 -11.96
C GLU A 334 -28.67 3.15 -11.10
N SER A 335 -28.32 2.33 -10.11
CA SER A 335 -29.23 1.96 -9.04
C SER A 335 -29.26 3.12 -8.04
N GLY A 336 -30.34 3.91 -8.07
CA GLY A 336 -30.53 5.14 -7.29
C GLY A 336 -30.55 4.99 -5.75
N ASN A 337 -30.26 3.82 -5.20
CA ASN A 337 -30.23 3.60 -3.75
C ASN A 337 -28.88 3.90 -3.09
N THR A 338 -27.78 3.97 -3.84
CA THR A 338 -26.43 4.15 -3.25
C THR A 338 -26.10 5.61 -2.93
N GLU A 339 -26.82 6.56 -3.52
CA GLU A 339 -26.61 7.99 -3.32
C GLU A 339 -27.22 8.47 -2.00
N ILE A 340 -28.42 7.97 -1.66
CA ILE A 340 -29.16 8.30 -0.43
C ILE A 340 -28.34 7.97 0.83
N MET A 341 -27.63 6.84 0.86
CA MET A 341 -26.86 6.45 2.05
C MET A 341 -25.57 7.29 2.22
N TYR A 342 -24.96 7.76 1.12
CA TYR A 342 -23.82 8.68 1.18
C TYR A 342 -24.28 10.02 1.72
N ASP A 343 -25.40 10.55 1.23
CA ASP A 343 -25.96 11.83 1.68
C ASP A 343 -26.40 11.82 3.16
N ILE A 344 -26.92 10.70 3.66
CA ILE A 344 -27.25 10.52 5.09
C ILE A 344 -25.98 10.50 5.96
N LEU A 345 -24.87 9.98 5.44
CA LEU A 345 -23.58 9.88 6.17
C LEU A 345 -22.73 11.15 6.06
N THR A 346 -22.86 11.91 4.98
CA THR A 346 -22.15 13.19 4.78
C THR A 346 -23.00 14.42 5.11
N GLY A 347 -24.29 14.25 5.41
CA GLY A 347 -25.20 15.34 5.79
C GLY A 347 -25.62 16.24 4.61
N THR A 348 -25.34 15.85 3.37
CA THR A 348 -25.47 16.71 2.18
C THR A 348 -26.91 16.94 1.71
N GLN A 349 -27.90 16.19 2.20
CA GLN A 349 -29.31 16.34 1.79
C GLN A 349 -30.04 17.51 2.48
N ILE A 350 -29.55 18.05 3.60
CA ILE A 350 -30.33 18.96 4.44
C ILE A 350 -30.44 20.39 3.84
N LEU A 351 -29.49 20.80 2.98
CA LEU A 351 -29.48 22.16 2.42
C LEU A 351 -30.40 22.35 1.21
N ALA A 352 -30.77 21.29 0.48
CA ALA A 352 -31.61 21.41 -0.70
C ALA A 352 -33.09 21.72 -0.37
N ALA A 353 -33.57 21.33 0.82
CA ALA A 353 -34.98 21.45 1.20
C ALA A 353 -35.37 22.82 1.79
N GLN A 354 -34.40 23.70 2.12
CA GLN A 354 -34.68 25.02 2.70
C GLN A 354 -34.81 26.16 1.67
N GLY A 355 -34.54 25.90 0.38
CA GLY A 355 -34.59 26.91 -0.69
C GLY A 355 -35.94 27.09 -1.41
N GLU A 356 -36.92 26.21 -1.20
CA GLU A 356 -38.21 26.25 -1.94
C GLU A 356 -39.38 26.85 -1.16
N LYS A 357 -39.13 27.43 0.02
CA LYS A 357 -40.14 28.19 0.78
C LYS A 357 -39.74 29.66 0.85
N SER A 358 -39.86 30.38 -0.26
CA SER A 358 -39.87 31.85 -0.29
C SER A 358 -40.79 32.35 -1.40
#